data_AF-M0B2C4-F1
#
_entry.id   AF-M0B2C4-F1
#
_cell.length_a   1.000
_cell.length_b   1.000
_cell.length_c   1.000
_cell.angle_alpha   90.00
_cell.angle_beta   90.00
_cell.angle_gamma   90.00
#
_symmetry.space_group_name_H-M   'P 1'
#
loop_
_entity.id
_entity.type
_entity.pdbx_description
1 polymer ?
#
loop_
_entity_poly.entity_id
_entity_poly.type
_entity_poly.pdbx_seq_one_letter_code
_entity_poly.pdbx_strand_id
1 'polypeptide(L)'
;MVEGEGDLSLTVANELAQRIDDAGKPAVILYLADFDVKGYDMPANMAGKLAWLHQRGDLEQHVVIERLAVTTDQIENLDLPRKPIEESSATGTGGVAYNRRITEWEQEHGAGATELNALEQHPDEFRRIVRDALERYTDPDLPRKNARRSEQWEDDVQARIEDRLCEAGVDDELDDLEAWIEDFNAAYAEVADVFERLRGLMDDESPLGTWESMVQDLLAETELPVATVPEGEAALPDNPIYDSGRSYAENKARIDRYRASE
;
A
#
# COMPACT_ATOMS: atom_id res chain seq x y z
N MET A 1 -7.43 2.56 -5.46
CA MET A 1 -8.38 2.36 -6.56
C MET A 1 -8.36 3.60 -7.44
N VAL A 2 -8.35 3.41 -8.76
CA VAL A 2 -8.49 4.46 -9.77
C VAL A 2 -9.61 3.99 -10.68
N GLU A 3 -10.64 4.80 -10.84
CA GLU A 3 -11.80 4.49 -11.67
C GLU A 3 -11.82 5.38 -12.91
N GLY A 4 -12.34 4.87 -14.01
CA GLY A 4 -12.63 5.66 -15.19
C GLY A 4 -13.28 4.83 -16.28
N GLU A 5 -13.90 5.54 -17.24
CA GLU A 5 -14.66 4.95 -18.34
C GLU A 5 -13.86 5.07 -19.65
N GLY A 6 -13.64 3.94 -20.31
CA GLY A 6 -12.86 3.88 -21.55
C GLY A 6 -11.38 4.22 -21.34
N ASP A 7 -10.73 4.72 -22.40
CA ASP A 7 -9.29 5.06 -22.35
C ASP A 7 -9.00 6.18 -21.34
N LEU A 8 -8.42 5.81 -20.20
CA LEU A 8 -8.01 6.75 -19.15
C LEU A 8 -7.11 7.85 -19.71
N SER A 9 -7.33 9.10 -19.33
CA SER A 9 -6.57 10.24 -19.89
C SER A 9 -5.10 10.24 -19.42
N LEU A 10 -4.25 11.01 -20.11
CA LEU A 10 -2.88 11.25 -19.66
C LEU A 10 -2.84 11.94 -18.29
N THR A 11 -3.85 12.75 -17.95
CA THR A 11 -3.98 13.37 -16.64
C THR A 11 -4.12 12.32 -15.54
N VAL A 12 -5.00 11.33 -15.73
CA VAL A 12 -5.17 10.23 -14.77
C VAL A 12 -3.89 9.40 -14.63
N ALA A 13 -3.19 9.16 -15.75
CA ALA A 13 -1.89 8.48 -15.72
C ALA A 13 -0.83 9.27 -14.93
N ASN A 14 -0.83 10.60 -15.07
CA ASN A 14 0.08 11.49 -14.35
C ASN A 14 -0.24 11.55 -12.85
N GLU A 15 -1.52 11.64 -12.46
CA GLU A 15 -1.94 11.56 -11.06
C GLU A 15 -1.58 10.21 -10.43
N LEU A 16 -1.73 9.11 -11.18
CA LEU A 16 -1.28 7.80 -10.74
C LEU A 16 0.23 7.74 -10.55
N ALA A 17 1.00 8.26 -11.50
CA ALA A 17 2.47 8.31 -11.41
C ALA A 17 2.94 9.09 -10.18
N GLN A 18 2.35 10.27 -9.93
CA GLN A 18 2.65 11.08 -8.74
C GLN A 18 2.39 10.31 -7.46
N ARG A 19 1.25 9.61 -7.35
CA ARG A 19 0.93 8.80 -6.18
C ARG A 19 1.91 7.64 -5.96
N ILE A 20 2.44 7.07 -7.04
CA ILE A 20 3.43 6.00 -6.98
C ILE A 20 4.76 6.56 -6.48
N ASP A 21 5.22 7.68 -7.05
CA ASP A 21 6.47 8.33 -6.63
C ASP A 21 6.38 8.85 -5.18
N ASP A 22 5.25 9.45 -4.77
CA ASP A 22 4.99 9.88 -3.40
C ASP A 22 5.05 8.71 -2.40
N ALA A 23 4.62 7.51 -2.82
CA ALA A 23 4.70 6.31 -2.00
C ALA A 23 6.14 5.77 -1.88
N GLY A 24 7.03 6.17 -2.78
CA GLY A 24 8.45 5.79 -2.78
C GLY A 24 8.71 4.29 -2.95
N LYS A 25 7.75 3.55 -3.53
CA LYS A 25 7.79 2.09 -3.65
C LYS A 25 7.45 1.63 -5.07
N PRO A 26 7.99 0.47 -5.51
CA PRO A 26 7.51 -0.20 -6.70
C PRO A 26 6.00 -0.44 -6.66
N ALA A 27 5.33 -0.37 -7.81
CA ALA A 27 3.89 -0.49 -7.91
C ALA A 27 3.45 -1.56 -8.91
N VAL A 28 2.53 -2.42 -8.46
CA VAL A 28 1.80 -3.37 -9.32
C VAL A 28 0.41 -2.80 -9.61
N ILE A 29 0.12 -2.54 -10.88
CA ILE A 29 -1.19 -2.06 -11.34
C ILE A 29 -2.01 -3.26 -11.82
N LEU A 30 -3.07 -3.57 -11.09
CA LEU A 30 -4.05 -4.61 -11.43
C LEU A 30 -5.22 -3.98 -12.20
N TYR A 31 -5.38 -4.35 -13.46
CA TYR A 31 -6.42 -3.82 -14.33
C TYR A 31 -7.66 -4.72 -14.33
N LEU A 32 -8.82 -4.14 -14.08
CA LEU A 32 -10.13 -4.79 -14.18
C LEU A 32 -10.93 -4.06 -15.28
N ALA A 33 -11.27 -4.77 -16.35
CA ALA A 33 -11.90 -4.19 -17.53
C ALA A 33 -12.75 -5.22 -18.27
N ASP A 34 -13.74 -4.71 -19.01
CA ASP A 34 -14.58 -5.49 -19.92
C ASP A 34 -13.71 -6.24 -20.96
N PHE A 35 -14.16 -7.43 -21.33
CA PHE A 35 -13.59 -8.21 -22.41
C PHE A 35 -14.26 -7.83 -23.74
N ASP A 36 -13.87 -6.65 -24.24
CA ASP A 36 -14.26 -6.14 -25.55
C ASP A 36 -13.06 -5.48 -26.27
N VAL A 37 -13.28 -5.04 -27.51
CA VAL A 37 -12.27 -4.39 -28.36
C VAL A 37 -11.52 -3.25 -27.65
N LYS A 38 -12.20 -2.48 -26.79
CA LYS A 38 -11.60 -1.32 -26.12
C LYS A 38 -10.98 -1.71 -24.79
N GLY A 39 -11.74 -2.41 -23.94
CA GLY A 39 -11.33 -2.84 -22.62
C GLY A 39 -10.10 -3.73 -22.65
N TYR A 40 -9.93 -4.50 -23.71
CA TYR A 40 -8.74 -5.29 -23.93
C TYR A 40 -7.47 -4.49 -24.20
N ASP A 41 -7.60 -3.38 -24.93
CA ASP A 41 -6.49 -2.48 -25.25
C ASP A 41 -6.16 -1.48 -24.13
N MET A 42 -7.07 -1.27 -23.16
CA MET A 42 -6.88 -0.28 -22.09
C MET A 42 -5.58 -0.46 -21.28
N PRO A 43 -5.19 -1.67 -20.83
CA PRO A 43 -3.92 -1.88 -20.12
C PRO A 43 -2.70 -1.50 -20.98
N ALA A 44 -2.73 -1.83 -22.27
CA ALA A 44 -1.66 -1.49 -23.21
C ALA A 44 -1.59 0.02 -23.48
N ASN A 45 -2.73 0.69 -23.57
CA ASN A 45 -2.79 2.15 -23.72
C ASN A 45 -2.31 2.87 -22.46
N MET A 46 -2.59 2.33 -21.28
CA MET A 46 -2.03 2.83 -20.01
C MET A 46 -0.52 2.62 -19.96
N ALA A 47 -0.03 1.44 -20.37
CA ALA A 47 1.40 1.15 -20.46
C ALA A 47 2.15 2.17 -21.33
N GLY A 48 1.59 2.55 -22.48
CA GLY A 48 2.18 3.59 -23.33
C GLY A 48 2.29 4.96 -22.65
N LYS A 49 1.29 5.34 -21.84
CA LYS A 49 1.29 6.61 -21.09
C LYS A 49 2.32 6.59 -19.97
N LEU A 50 2.38 5.51 -19.19
CA LEU A 50 3.37 5.36 -18.13
C LEU A 50 4.79 5.26 -18.68
N ALA A 51 5.00 4.57 -19.82
CA ALA A 51 6.30 4.54 -20.48
C ALA A 51 6.76 5.93 -20.91
N TRP A 52 5.85 6.77 -21.40
CA TRP A 52 6.15 8.15 -21.75
C TRP A 52 6.46 9.01 -20.52
N LEU A 53 5.68 8.87 -19.42
CA LEU A 53 5.95 9.57 -18.15
C LEU A 53 7.30 9.17 -17.55
N HIS A 54 7.62 7.87 -17.58
CA HIS A 54 8.91 7.35 -17.14
C HIS A 54 10.07 7.92 -17.99
N GLN A 55 9.90 7.97 -19.32
CA GLN A 55 10.90 8.57 -20.22
C GLN A 55 11.07 10.08 -20.00
N ARG A 56 10.00 10.79 -19.65
CA ARG A 56 10.02 12.23 -19.36
C ARG A 56 10.59 12.55 -17.97
N GLY A 57 10.65 11.56 -17.08
CA GLY A 57 11.18 11.68 -15.72
C GLY A 57 10.12 12.05 -14.67
N ASP A 58 8.83 11.90 -14.96
CA ASP A 58 7.76 12.11 -13.96
C ASP A 58 7.25 10.81 -13.32
N LEU A 59 7.97 9.70 -13.55
CA LEU A 59 7.75 8.43 -12.91
C LEU A 59 9.10 7.77 -12.72
N GLU A 60 9.63 7.77 -11.51
CA GLU A 60 10.94 7.16 -11.20
C GLU A 60 10.81 5.73 -10.69
N GLN A 61 9.72 5.44 -9.97
CA GLN A 61 9.51 4.11 -9.38
C GLN A 61 9.32 3.01 -10.43
N HIS A 62 9.64 1.78 -10.03
CA HIS A 62 9.41 0.59 -10.84
C HIS A 62 7.91 0.27 -10.89
N VAL A 63 7.33 0.26 -12.09
CA VAL A 63 5.90 -0.02 -12.30
C VAL A 63 5.69 -1.18 -13.25
N VAL A 64 4.77 -2.07 -12.87
CA VAL A 64 4.32 -3.20 -13.68
C VAL A 64 2.81 -3.18 -13.84
N ILE A 65 2.29 -3.59 -15.01
CA ILE A 65 0.85 -3.69 -15.26
C ILE A 65 0.47 -5.14 -15.58
N GLU A 66 -0.57 -5.61 -14.91
CA GLU A 66 -1.20 -6.91 -15.15
C GLU A 66 -2.72 -6.73 -15.32
N ARG A 67 -3.30 -7.47 -16.26
CA ARG A 67 -4.76 -7.57 -16.37
C ARG A 67 -5.23 -8.71 -15.48
N LEU A 68 -6.17 -8.41 -14.59
CA LEU A 68 -6.71 -9.38 -13.64
C LEU A 68 -8.05 -9.97 -14.09
N ALA A 69 -8.91 -9.13 -14.69
CA ALA A 69 -10.20 -9.56 -15.22
C ALA A 69 -10.69 -8.58 -16.30
N VAL A 70 -11.65 -8.95 -17.15
CA VAL A 70 -12.09 -10.33 -17.43
C VAL A 70 -11.14 -10.97 -18.45
N THR A 71 -10.76 -12.24 -18.29
CA THR A 71 -9.88 -12.98 -19.23
C THR A 71 -10.63 -14.09 -19.97
N THR A 72 -10.07 -14.60 -21.07
CA THR A 72 -10.65 -15.72 -21.85
C THR A 72 -10.89 -16.95 -20.96
N ASP A 73 -9.89 -17.34 -20.15
CA ASP A 73 -10.00 -18.45 -19.21
C ASP A 73 -11.12 -18.27 -18.20
N GLN A 74 -11.35 -17.04 -17.71
CA GLN A 74 -12.44 -16.76 -16.77
C GLN A 74 -13.80 -16.88 -17.44
N ILE A 75 -13.92 -16.45 -18.70
CA ILE A 75 -15.15 -16.58 -19.47
C ILE A 75 -15.52 -18.05 -19.67
N GLU A 76 -14.54 -18.87 -20.06
CA GLU A 76 -14.76 -20.29 -20.32
C GLU A 76 -15.04 -21.09 -19.04
N ASN A 77 -14.25 -20.88 -17.99
CA ASN A 77 -14.37 -21.65 -16.75
C ASN A 77 -15.61 -21.30 -15.92
N LEU A 78 -16.07 -20.04 -16.01
CA LEU A 78 -17.24 -19.56 -15.26
C LEU A 78 -18.51 -19.48 -16.12
N ASP A 79 -18.44 -19.90 -17.39
CA ASP A 79 -19.53 -19.84 -18.38
C ASP A 79 -20.17 -18.44 -18.44
N LEU A 80 -19.32 -17.40 -18.48
CA LEU A 80 -19.78 -16.02 -18.40
C LEU A 80 -20.57 -15.62 -19.66
N PRO A 81 -21.68 -14.87 -19.52
CA PRO A 81 -22.50 -14.47 -20.65
C PRO A 81 -21.75 -13.55 -21.62
N ARG A 82 -21.78 -13.92 -22.91
CA ARG A 82 -21.29 -13.11 -24.03
C ARG A 82 -22.43 -12.32 -24.66
N LYS A 83 -22.21 -11.02 -24.91
CA LYS A 83 -23.12 -10.15 -25.66
C LYS A 83 -22.56 -9.90 -27.06
N PRO A 84 -23.38 -9.88 -28.13
CA PRO A 84 -22.93 -9.43 -29.44
C PRO A 84 -22.37 -8.00 -29.38
N ILE A 85 -21.30 -7.74 -30.13
CA ILE A 85 -20.72 -6.39 -30.22
C ILE A 85 -21.49 -5.60 -31.28
N GLU A 86 -22.01 -4.44 -30.92
CA GLU A 86 -22.74 -3.59 -31.88
C GLU A 86 -21.78 -2.95 -32.91
N GLU A 87 -22.05 -3.20 -34.19
CA GLU A 87 -21.37 -2.51 -35.27
C GLU A 87 -21.75 -1.03 -35.33
N SER A 88 -20.78 -0.19 -35.68
CA SER A 88 -21.05 1.22 -35.96
C SER A 88 -21.89 1.34 -37.24
N SER A 89 -23.00 2.07 -37.14
CA SER A 89 -23.82 2.48 -38.28
C SER A 89 -23.21 3.64 -39.08
N ALA A 90 -22.08 4.19 -38.63
CA ALA A 90 -21.41 5.31 -39.28
C ALA A 90 -20.66 4.84 -40.53
N THR A 91 -20.99 5.43 -41.69
CA THR A 91 -20.37 5.13 -42.99
C THR A 91 -19.05 5.89 -43.23
N GLY A 92 -18.65 6.75 -42.28
CA GLY A 92 -17.35 7.43 -42.33
C GLY A 92 -16.18 6.48 -42.10
N THR A 93 -14.97 6.93 -42.43
CA THR A 93 -13.74 6.14 -42.27
C THR A 93 -13.54 5.60 -40.85
N GLY A 94 -13.99 6.34 -39.83
CA GLY A 94 -13.94 5.89 -38.43
C GLY A 94 -14.88 4.71 -38.11
N GLY A 95 -16.11 4.70 -38.64
CA GLY A 95 -17.06 3.61 -38.40
C GLY A 95 -16.66 2.33 -39.12
N VAL A 96 -16.19 2.43 -40.36
CA VAL A 96 -15.65 1.29 -41.11
C VAL A 96 -14.41 0.69 -40.44
N ALA A 97 -13.51 1.53 -39.92
CA ALA A 97 -12.34 1.06 -39.17
C ALA A 97 -12.73 0.35 -37.86
N TYR A 98 -13.77 0.83 -37.18
CA TYR A 98 -14.27 0.19 -35.96
C TYR A 98 -14.91 -1.19 -36.25
N ASN A 99 -15.77 -1.30 -37.26
CA ASN A 99 -16.40 -2.57 -37.62
C ASN A 99 -15.36 -3.61 -38.05
N ARG A 100 -14.30 -3.18 -38.72
CA ARG A 100 -13.16 -4.06 -39.04
C ARG A 100 -12.49 -4.60 -37.78
N ARG A 101 -12.29 -3.77 -36.75
CA ARG A 101 -11.71 -4.22 -35.47
C ARG A 101 -12.62 -5.19 -34.74
N ILE A 102 -13.95 -5.05 -34.83
CA ILE A 102 -14.90 -6.04 -34.30
C ILE A 102 -14.71 -7.38 -35.00
N THR A 103 -14.60 -7.36 -36.33
CA THR A 103 -14.40 -8.59 -37.12
C THR A 103 -13.06 -9.27 -36.78
N GLU A 104 -11.98 -8.50 -36.65
CA GLU A 104 -10.66 -9.02 -36.23
C GLU A 104 -10.73 -9.58 -34.80
N TRP A 105 -11.39 -8.86 -33.88
CA TRP A 105 -11.62 -9.29 -32.50
C TRP A 105 -12.36 -10.62 -32.40
N GLU A 106 -13.48 -10.79 -33.11
CA GLU A 106 -14.26 -12.03 -33.04
C GLU A 106 -13.53 -13.23 -33.66
N GLN A 107 -12.64 -12.99 -34.62
CA GLN A 107 -11.79 -14.04 -35.20
C GLN A 107 -10.72 -14.50 -34.21
N GLU A 108 -10.20 -13.60 -33.39
CA GLU A 108 -9.12 -13.88 -32.43
C GLU A 108 -9.66 -14.42 -31.10
N HIS A 109 -10.71 -13.79 -30.54
CA HIS A 109 -11.15 -13.99 -29.16
C HIS A 109 -12.55 -14.63 -29.04
N GLY A 110 -13.13 -15.07 -30.16
CA GLY A 110 -14.47 -15.63 -30.24
C GLY A 110 -15.59 -14.58 -30.26
N ALA A 111 -16.81 -15.04 -30.55
CA ALA A 111 -17.95 -14.16 -30.79
C ALA A 111 -18.39 -13.39 -29.52
N GLY A 112 -18.64 -12.10 -29.69
CA GLY A 112 -19.17 -11.24 -28.63
C GLY A 112 -18.16 -10.75 -27.59
N ALA A 113 -18.64 -9.89 -26.70
CA ALA A 113 -17.92 -9.31 -25.58
C ALA A 113 -18.49 -9.76 -24.24
N THR A 114 -17.68 -9.73 -23.19
CA THR A 114 -18.12 -10.01 -21.81
C THR A 114 -17.87 -8.78 -20.94
N GLU A 115 -18.92 -8.25 -20.32
CA GLU A 115 -18.81 -7.13 -19.38
C GLU A 115 -18.23 -7.59 -18.05
N LEU A 116 -17.48 -6.72 -17.36
CA LEU A 116 -16.96 -6.99 -16.02
C LEU A 116 -18.08 -7.31 -15.02
N ASN A 117 -19.25 -6.71 -15.20
CA ASN A 117 -20.43 -7.00 -14.38
C ASN A 117 -20.91 -8.45 -14.49
N ALA A 118 -20.51 -9.20 -15.53
CA ALA A 118 -20.80 -10.61 -15.64
C ALA A 118 -20.07 -11.38 -14.53
N LEU A 119 -18.84 -10.96 -14.21
CA LEU A 119 -18.07 -11.51 -13.11
C LEU A 119 -18.62 -11.06 -11.74
N GLU A 120 -19.20 -9.85 -11.65
CA GLU A 120 -19.88 -9.37 -10.43
C GLU A 120 -21.11 -10.22 -10.06
N GLN A 121 -21.75 -10.88 -11.03
CA GLN A 121 -22.82 -11.86 -10.78
C GLN A 121 -22.31 -13.13 -10.09
N HIS A 122 -21.00 -13.35 -10.08
CA HIS A 122 -20.29 -14.40 -9.33
C HIS A 122 -19.43 -13.76 -8.22
N PRO A 123 -20.04 -13.18 -7.18
CA PRO A 123 -19.35 -12.30 -6.23
C PRO A 123 -18.25 -13.02 -5.42
N ASP A 124 -18.39 -14.32 -5.18
CA ASP A 124 -17.37 -15.09 -4.47
C ASP A 124 -16.14 -15.35 -5.33
N GLU A 125 -16.33 -15.62 -6.64
CA GLU A 125 -15.23 -15.75 -7.58
C GLU A 125 -14.53 -14.42 -7.82
N PHE A 126 -15.29 -13.32 -7.99
CA PHE A 126 -14.71 -11.99 -8.11
C PHE A 126 -13.85 -11.64 -6.89
N ARG A 127 -14.35 -11.89 -5.67
CA ARG A 127 -13.60 -11.67 -4.43
C ARG A 127 -12.36 -12.55 -4.36
N ARG A 128 -12.46 -13.81 -4.79
CA ARG A 128 -11.33 -14.74 -4.80
C ARG A 128 -10.24 -14.27 -5.76
N ILE A 129 -10.60 -13.89 -7.00
CA ILE A 129 -9.66 -13.37 -8.00
C ILE A 129 -8.91 -12.14 -7.49
N VAL A 130 -9.63 -11.16 -6.92
CA VAL A 130 -9.00 -9.94 -6.37
C VAL A 130 -8.13 -10.26 -5.15
N ARG A 131 -8.61 -11.12 -4.25
CA ARG A 131 -7.86 -11.54 -3.06
C ARG A 131 -6.57 -12.26 -3.43
N ASP A 132 -6.66 -13.28 -4.29
CA ASP A 132 -5.51 -14.09 -4.71
C ASP A 132 -4.43 -13.22 -5.37
N ALA A 133 -4.83 -12.21 -6.16
CA ALA A 133 -3.91 -11.25 -6.76
C ALA A 133 -3.27 -10.33 -5.72
N LEU A 134 -4.04 -9.80 -4.77
CA LEU A 134 -3.49 -8.95 -3.71
C LEU A 134 -2.57 -9.73 -2.78
N GLU A 135 -2.92 -10.97 -2.42
CA GLU A 135 -2.10 -11.83 -1.56
C GLU A 135 -0.76 -12.18 -2.22
N ARG A 136 -0.72 -12.39 -3.55
CA ARG A 136 0.53 -12.63 -4.29
C ARG A 136 1.53 -11.47 -4.19
N TYR A 137 1.02 -10.24 -4.14
CA TYR A 137 1.81 -9.02 -4.13
C TYR A 137 1.86 -8.34 -2.76
N THR A 138 1.43 -9.03 -1.72
CA THR A 138 1.52 -8.59 -0.33
C THR A 138 2.52 -9.46 0.40
N ASP A 139 3.48 -8.85 1.09
CA ASP A 139 4.40 -9.57 1.96
C ASP A 139 3.63 -10.16 3.16
N PRO A 140 3.48 -11.49 3.26
CA PRO A 140 2.72 -12.14 4.33
C PRO A 140 3.41 -12.01 5.69
N ASP A 141 4.72 -11.77 5.69
CA ASP A 141 5.53 -11.61 6.89
C ASP A 141 5.58 -10.17 7.39
N LEU A 142 5.03 -9.20 6.64
CA LEU A 142 5.05 -7.79 7.03
C LEU A 142 4.46 -7.54 8.44
N PRO A 143 3.34 -8.15 8.86
CA PRO A 143 2.83 -7.98 10.22
C PRO A 143 3.82 -8.46 11.28
N ARG A 144 4.51 -9.59 11.01
CA ARG A 144 5.52 -10.16 11.91
C ARG A 144 6.79 -9.30 11.95
N LYS A 145 7.23 -8.77 10.80
CA LYS A 145 8.34 -7.82 10.68
C LYS A 145 8.03 -6.54 11.47
N ASN A 146 6.81 -6.01 11.36
CA ASN A 146 6.35 -4.85 12.11
C ASN A 146 6.39 -5.10 13.61
N ALA A 147 5.80 -6.20 14.09
CA ALA A 147 5.80 -6.54 15.52
C ALA A 147 7.23 -6.60 16.09
N ARG A 148 8.14 -7.30 15.39
CA ARG A 148 9.55 -7.37 15.79
C ARG A 148 10.25 -6.02 15.79
N ARG A 149 9.94 -5.14 14.82
CA ARG A 149 10.50 -3.78 14.77
C ARG A 149 9.97 -2.89 15.87
N SER A 150 8.70 -3.04 16.24
CA SER A 150 8.11 -2.34 17.39
C SER A 150 8.77 -2.78 18.70
N GLU A 151 8.93 -4.08 18.93
CA GLU A 151 9.64 -4.60 20.12
C GLU A 151 11.08 -4.07 20.19
N GLN A 152 11.82 -4.12 19.07
CA GLN A 152 13.18 -3.57 19.02
C GLN A 152 13.24 -2.07 19.30
N TRP A 153 12.26 -1.32 18.80
CA TRP A 153 12.20 0.11 19.03
C TRP A 153 11.85 0.44 20.49
N GLU A 154 10.95 -0.33 21.12
CA GLU A 154 10.65 -0.21 22.54
C GLU A 154 11.90 -0.51 23.39
N ASP A 155 12.62 -1.60 23.08
CA ASP A 155 13.88 -1.96 23.74
C ASP A 155 14.94 -0.85 23.56
N ASP A 156 15.11 -0.32 22.34
CA ASP A 156 16.07 0.75 22.03
C ASP A 156 15.72 2.07 22.75
N VAL A 157 14.44 2.42 22.83
CA VAL A 157 13.95 3.60 23.57
C VAL A 157 14.22 3.40 25.06
N GLN A 158 13.85 2.24 25.61
CA GLN A 158 14.05 1.93 27.01
C GLN A 158 15.54 1.99 27.37
N ALA A 159 16.40 1.30 26.62
CA ALA A 159 17.84 1.29 26.87
C ALA A 159 18.44 2.71 26.80
N ARG A 160 18.01 3.53 25.84
CA ARG A 160 18.50 4.91 25.72
C ARG A 160 18.03 5.81 26.85
N ILE A 161 16.82 5.61 27.36
CA ILE A 161 16.33 6.32 28.55
C ILE A 161 17.12 5.86 29.79
N GLU A 162 17.28 4.55 29.99
CA GLU A 162 18.05 3.97 31.10
C GLU A 162 19.49 4.48 31.11
N ASP A 163 20.19 4.43 29.96
CA ASP A 163 21.55 4.95 29.83
C ASP A 163 21.62 6.44 30.20
N ARG A 164 20.65 7.25 29.75
CA ARG A 164 20.61 8.68 30.06
C ARG A 164 20.33 8.96 31.53
N LEU A 165 19.43 8.20 32.16
CA LEU A 165 19.14 8.31 33.59
C LEU A 165 20.37 7.93 34.43
N CYS A 166 21.08 6.87 34.03
CA CYS A 166 22.34 6.47 34.67
C CYS A 166 23.44 7.54 34.48
N GLU A 167 23.62 8.08 33.27
CA GLU A 167 24.60 9.14 32.98
C GLU A 167 24.32 10.42 33.79
N ALA A 168 23.05 10.72 34.04
CA ALA A 168 22.61 11.87 34.83
C ALA A 168 22.70 11.63 36.35
N GLY A 169 23.04 10.41 36.79
CA GLY A 169 23.14 10.06 38.21
C GLY A 169 21.79 9.85 38.89
N VAL A 170 20.70 9.65 38.14
CA VAL A 170 19.36 9.42 38.70
C VAL A 170 19.29 8.07 39.42
N ASP A 171 20.12 7.10 39.00
CA ASP A 171 20.24 5.79 39.65
C ASP A 171 20.85 5.90 41.07
N ASP A 172 21.61 6.97 41.36
CA ASP A 172 22.15 7.23 42.70
C ASP A 172 21.05 7.75 43.67
N GLU A 173 19.92 8.26 43.15
CA GLU A 173 18.78 8.79 43.94
C GLU A 173 17.64 7.76 44.10
N LEU A 174 17.73 6.61 43.43
CA LEU A 174 16.69 5.57 43.46
C LEU A 174 16.53 4.92 44.84
N ASP A 175 17.65 4.64 45.52
CA ASP A 175 17.66 4.14 46.89
C ASP A 175 17.06 5.17 47.88
N ASP A 176 17.35 6.45 47.68
CA ASP A 176 16.82 7.54 48.51
C ASP A 176 15.31 7.74 48.28
N LEU A 177 14.83 7.57 47.04
CA LEU A 177 13.41 7.62 46.69
C LEU A 177 12.64 6.42 47.27
N GLU A 178 13.22 5.22 47.22
CA GLU A 178 12.60 4.00 47.78
C GLU A 178 12.47 4.09 49.30
N ALA A 179 13.52 4.57 49.99
CA ALA A 179 13.49 4.86 51.42
C ALA A 179 12.45 5.93 51.77
N TRP A 180 12.34 6.98 50.96
CA TRP A 180 11.32 8.02 51.15
C TRP A 180 9.89 7.48 50.97
N ILE A 181 9.65 6.59 50.00
CA ILE A 181 8.34 5.95 49.78
C ILE A 181 7.97 5.03 50.94
N GLU A 182 8.93 4.28 51.49
CA GLU A 182 8.71 3.45 52.68
C GLU A 182 8.38 4.31 53.90
N ASP A 183 9.15 5.37 54.17
CA ASP A 183 8.87 6.31 55.25
C ASP A 183 7.51 7.02 55.07
N PHE A 184 7.18 7.40 53.83
CA PHE A 184 5.89 7.97 53.47
C PHE A 184 4.75 6.98 53.74
N ASN A 185 4.85 5.73 53.28
CA ASN A 185 3.83 4.70 53.48
C ASN A 185 3.67 4.32 54.97
N ALA A 186 4.76 4.32 55.73
CA ALA A 186 4.73 4.11 57.17
C ALA A 186 4.01 5.27 57.90
N ALA A 187 4.31 6.50 57.53
CA ALA A 187 3.61 7.69 58.04
C ALA A 187 2.14 7.74 57.59
N TYR A 188 1.85 7.29 56.38
CA TYR A 188 0.50 7.19 55.81
C TYR A 188 -0.37 6.19 56.57
N ALA A 189 0.21 5.04 56.96
CA ALA A 189 -0.47 4.02 57.75
C ALA A 189 -0.90 4.53 59.14
N GLU A 190 -0.18 5.50 59.71
CA GLU A 190 -0.52 6.08 61.01
C GLU A 190 -1.57 7.21 60.93
N VAL A 191 -1.76 7.84 59.76
CA VAL A 191 -2.46 9.13 59.71
C VAL A 191 -3.44 9.30 58.54
N ALA A 192 -4.23 8.25 58.27
CA ALA A 192 -5.31 8.25 57.27
C ALA A 192 -6.31 9.44 57.38
N ASP A 193 -6.38 10.13 58.52
CA ASP A 193 -7.25 11.31 58.74
C ASP A 193 -6.55 12.68 58.58
N VAL A 194 -5.23 12.78 58.38
CA VAL A 194 -4.50 14.07 58.19
C VAL A 194 -4.33 14.45 56.71
N PHE A 195 -4.98 13.69 55.84
CA PHE A 195 -4.94 13.80 54.40
C PHE A 195 -5.27 15.18 53.81
N GLU A 196 -5.96 16.03 54.56
CA GLU A 196 -6.27 17.39 54.13
C GLU A 196 -5.09 18.37 54.28
N ARG A 197 -4.04 17.99 55.02
CA ARG A 197 -2.78 18.76 55.18
C ARG A 197 -1.66 18.30 54.24
N LEU A 198 -1.67 17.04 53.81
CA LEU A 198 -0.65 16.41 52.95
C LEU A 198 -0.72 16.81 51.47
N ARG A 199 -1.84 17.38 51.02
CA ARG A 199 -1.94 17.96 49.66
C ARG A 199 -1.00 19.16 49.45
N GLY A 200 -0.38 19.70 50.51
CA GLY A 200 0.69 20.70 50.45
C GLY A 200 2.13 20.14 50.47
N LEU A 201 2.31 18.81 50.53
CA LEU A 201 3.61 18.13 50.38
C LEU A 201 3.80 17.52 48.97
N MET A 202 2.74 17.52 48.15
CA MET A 202 2.84 17.46 46.69
C MET A 202 3.17 18.86 46.13
N ASP A 203 4.20 19.49 46.68
CA ASP A 203 4.75 20.73 46.15
C ASP A 203 5.89 20.35 45.19
N ASP A 204 6.09 21.16 44.14
CA ASP A 204 7.10 20.92 43.10
C ASP A 204 8.54 20.82 43.67
N GLU A 205 8.77 21.26 44.92
CA GLU A 205 10.05 21.16 45.66
C GLU A 205 10.22 19.87 46.49
N SER A 206 9.28 18.92 46.44
CA SER A 206 9.44 17.61 47.07
C SER A 206 10.46 16.73 46.30
N PRO A 207 11.08 15.72 46.93
CA PRO A 207 11.98 14.79 46.23
C PRO A 207 11.31 14.11 45.02
N LEU A 208 10.02 13.75 45.14
CA LEU A 208 9.23 13.20 44.04
C LEU A 208 8.98 14.22 42.92
N GLY A 209 8.62 15.46 43.24
CA GLY A 209 8.41 16.52 42.25
C GLY A 209 9.69 16.93 41.54
N THR A 210 10.81 16.94 42.27
CA THR A 210 12.16 17.20 41.73
C THR A 210 12.59 16.07 40.79
N TRP A 211 12.38 14.82 41.20
CA TRP A 211 12.65 13.65 40.37
C TRP A 211 11.76 13.62 39.11
N GLU A 212 10.45 13.90 39.25
CA GLU A 212 9.52 13.96 38.13
C GLU A 212 9.89 15.07 37.14
N SER A 213 10.25 16.27 37.63
CA SER A 213 10.70 17.38 36.77
C SER A 213 12.02 17.04 36.07
N MET A 214 12.98 16.43 36.77
CA MET A 214 14.27 16.02 36.21
C MET A 214 14.10 14.96 35.12
N VAL A 215 13.24 13.95 35.35
CA VAL A 215 12.91 12.93 34.34
C VAL A 215 12.20 13.55 33.15
N GLN A 216 11.25 14.47 33.35
CA GLN A 216 10.56 15.15 32.24
C GLN A 216 11.50 16.00 31.39
N ASP A 217 12.41 16.76 32.00
CA ASP A 217 13.39 17.57 31.29
C ASP A 217 14.38 16.69 30.50
N LEU A 218 14.86 15.60 31.11
CA LEU A 218 15.76 14.64 30.45
C LEU A 218 15.08 13.92 29.27
N LEU A 219 13.81 13.54 29.41
CA LEU A 219 13.02 12.96 28.33
C LEU A 219 12.81 13.95 27.18
N ALA A 220 12.61 15.24 27.48
CA ALA A 220 12.45 16.28 26.47
C ALA A 220 13.75 16.55 25.68
N GLU A 221 14.92 16.37 26.31
CA GLU A 221 16.24 16.55 25.68
C GLU A 221 16.77 15.26 25.00
N THR A 222 16.17 14.11 25.29
CA THR A 222 16.60 12.84 24.71
C THR A 222 16.04 12.69 23.30
N GLU A 223 16.92 12.69 22.30
CA GLU A 223 16.57 12.28 20.94
C GLU A 223 16.18 10.80 20.95
N LEU A 224 14.86 10.55 20.89
CA LEU A 224 14.29 9.23 20.74
C LEU A 224 14.54 8.72 19.31
N PRO A 225 14.88 7.44 19.14
CA PRO A 225 14.99 6.85 17.82
C PRO A 225 13.67 7.00 17.06
N VAL A 226 13.74 7.35 15.78
CA VAL A 226 12.55 7.42 14.92
C VAL A 226 12.11 5.99 14.61
N ALA A 227 10.85 5.65 14.92
CA ALA A 227 10.29 4.37 14.55
C ALA A 227 10.33 4.21 13.02
N THR A 228 11.05 3.19 12.55
CA THR A 228 11.12 2.87 11.12
C THR A 228 10.19 1.69 10.82
N VAL A 229 9.41 1.82 9.75
CA VAL A 229 8.56 0.72 9.28
C VAL A 229 9.42 -0.17 8.37
N PRO A 230 9.47 -1.49 8.60
CA PRO A 230 10.18 -2.39 7.72
C PRO A 230 9.58 -2.34 6.30
N GLU A 231 10.46 -2.46 5.30
CA GLU A 231 10.03 -2.61 3.92
C GLU A 231 9.39 -3.99 3.70
N GLY A 232 8.36 -4.02 2.86
CA GLY A 232 7.73 -5.26 2.43
C GLY A 232 8.50 -5.89 1.30
N GLU A 233 8.67 -7.22 1.37
CA GLU A 233 9.29 -8.02 0.32
C GLU A 233 8.20 -8.82 -0.38
N ALA A 234 7.63 -8.25 -1.45
CA ALA A 234 6.69 -8.94 -2.32
C ALA A 234 7.31 -9.16 -3.69
N ALA A 235 6.96 -10.29 -4.31
CA ALA A 235 7.35 -10.54 -5.69
C ALA A 235 6.62 -9.57 -6.63
N LEU A 236 7.22 -9.29 -7.78
CA LEU A 236 6.52 -8.67 -8.91
C LEU A 236 5.96 -9.79 -9.80
N PRO A 237 4.96 -9.50 -10.67
CA PRO A 237 4.49 -10.46 -11.64
C PRO A 237 5.66 -10.95 -12.52
N ASP A 238 5.72 -12.26 -12.81
CA ASP A 238 6.81 -12.83 -13.61
C ASP A 238 6.80 -12.34 -15.06
N ASN A 239 5.60 -12.12 -15.62
CA ASN A 239 5.44 -11.75 -17.02
C ASN A 239 4.32 -10.71 -17.26
N PRO A 240 4.42 -9.51 -16.66
CA PRO A 240 3.41 -8.47 -16.81
C PRO A 240 3.32 -7.98 -18.25
N ILE A 241 2.18 -7.35 -18.58
CA ILE A 241 1.92 -6.70 -19.87
C ILE A 241 2.95 -5.58 -20.10
N TYR A 242 3.23 -4.83 -19.05
CA TYR A 242 4.21 -3.75 -19.02
C TYR A 242 5.11 -3.85 -17.80
N ASP A 243 6.37 -3.45 -17.97
CA ASP A 243 7.37 -3.41 -16.92
C ASP A 243 8.32 -2.25 -17.23
N SER A 244 8.37 -1.23 -16.36
CA SER A 244 9.22 -0.06 -16.58
C SER A 244 10.72 -0.38 -16.54
N GLY A 245 11.11 -1.54 -16.00
CA GLY A 245 12.49 -2.03 -16.06
C GLY A 245 12.89 -2.57 -17.43
N ARG A 246 11.93 -2.87 -18.32
CA ARG A 246 12.19 -3.32 -19.69
C ARG A 246 12.45 -2.14 -20.62
N SER A 247 13.26 -2.38 -21.66
CA SER A 247 13.41 -1.41 -22.74
C SER A 247 12.08 -1.18 -23.48
N TYR A 248 11.96 -0.03 -24.14
CA TYR A 248 10.78 0.28 -24.96
C TYR A 248 10.49 -0.82 -26.00
N ALA A 249 11.52 -1.37 -26.65
CA ALA A 249 11.37 -2.42 -27.65
C ALA A 249 10.84 -3.73 -27.04
N GLU A 250 11.30 -4.09 -25.85
CA GLU A 250 10.83 -5.28 -25.12
C GLU A 250 9.38 -5.12 -24.65
N ASN A 251 9.03 -3.95 -24.10
CA ASN A 251 7.66 -3.63 -23.72
C ASN A 251 6.72 -3.65 -24.94
N LYS A 252 7.14 -3.07 -26.06
CA LYS A 252 6.37 -3.13 -27.31
C LYS A 252 6.16 -4.56 -27.78
N ALA A 253 7.23 -5.37 -27.83
CA ALA A 253 7.13 -6.76 -28.24
C ALA A 253 6.31 -7.62 -27.26
N ARG A 254 6.25 -7.26 -25.97
CA ARG A 254 5.38 -7.92 -24.99
C ARG A 254 3.92 -7.54 -25.20
N ILE A 255 3.62 -6.26 -25.40
CA ILE A 255 2.27 -5.76 -25.69
C ILE A 255 1.74 -6.38 -26.98
N ASP A 256 2.57 -6.45 -28.03
CA ASP A 256 2.19 -7.08 -29.30
C ASP A 256 1.92 -8.58 -29.13
N ARG A 257 2.70 -9.28 -28.28
CA ARG A 257 2.42 -10.68 -27.92
C ARG A 257 1.14 -10.84 -27.11
N TYR A 258 0.95 -10.00 -26.09
CA TYR A 258 -0.29 -9.98 -25.29
C TYR A 258 -1.51 -9.82 -26.19
N ARG A 259 -1.45 -8.91 -27.18
CA ARG A 259 -2.53 -8.74 -28.18
C ARG A 259 -2.79 -9.96 -29.06
N ALA A 260 -1.85 -10.88 -29.19
CA ALA A 260 -1.94 -12.03 -30.07
C ALA A 260 -2.08 -13.37 -29.33
N SER A 261 -2.05 -13.40 -27.99
CA SER A 261 -1.84 -14.62 -27.20
C SER A 261 -2.94 -14.94 -26.17
N GLU A 262 -4.09 -14.27 -26.20
CA GLU A 262 -5.28 -14.65 -25.40
C GLU A 262 -6.52 -14.85 -26.28
#